data_AF-A0A524E6C5-F1
#
_entry.id   AF-A0A524E6C5-F1
#
_cell.length_a   1.000
_cell.length_b   1.000
_cell.length_c   1.000
_cell.angle_alpha   90.00
_cell.angle_beta   90.00
_cell.angle_gamma   90.00
#
_symmetry.space_group_name_H-M   'P 1'
#
loop_
_entity.id
_entity.type
_entity.pdbx_description
1 polymer ?
#
loop_
_entity_poly.entity_id
_entity_poly.type
_entity_poly.pdbx_seq_one_letter_code
_entity_poly.pdbx_strand_id
1 'polypeptide(L)'
;MIEDAPRPAPASNGKTTPRTILKYFLHGIVYSVFMFFASVMLVVVASFLIVIGSLIGLILGFAMIFMTIGCLNAGIAGLIWDLDVSSGWQSCLGHGLLLFVLLLIAHVPFLILEALYTGMTVEVAVILLMAEILLMAIVDGYVGKSVATFFSGDTRSETVFRTTQGPQRFRW
;
A
#
# COMPACT_ATOMS: atom_id res chain seq x y z
N MET A 1 -35.45 20.04 -9.72
CA MET A 1 -34.21 19.48 -9.15
C MET A 1 -34.62 18.21 -8.44
N ILE A 2 -34.39 17.05 -9.05
CA ILE A 2 -34.81 15.76 -8.48
C ILE A 2 -33.61 15.28 -7.66
N GLU A 3 -33.78 15.24 -6.35
CA GLU A 3 -32.82 14.65 -5.42
C GLU A 3 -32.90 13.14 -5.60
N ASP A 4 -31.89 12.54 -6.24
CA ASP A 4 -31.83 11.09 -6.42
C ASP A 4 -31.79 10.43 -5.04
N ALA A 5 -32.74 9.54 -4.77
CA ALA A 5 -32.81 8.82 -3.52
C ALA A 5 -31.49 8.07 -3.26
N PRO A 6 -30.99 8.06 -2.01
CA PRO A 6 -29.76 7.35 -1.66
C PRO A 6 -29.85 5.89 -2.10
N ARG A 7 -28.95 5.45 -2.98
CA ARG A 7 -28.92 4.04 -3.38
C ARG A 7 -28.69 3.19 -2.13
N PRO A 8 -29.48 2.12 -1.92
CA PRO A 8 -29.24 1.21 -0.82
C PRO A 8 -27.82 0.64 -0.96
N ALA A 9 -27.07 0.69 0.14
CA ALA A 9 -25.72 0.14 0.18
C ALA A 9 -25.78 -1.36 -0.20
N PRO A 10 -24.89 -1.83 -1.09
CA PRO A 10 -24.89 -3.23 -1.48
C PRO A 10 -24.69 -4.10 -0.24
N ALA A 11 -25.58 -5.07 -0.02
CA ALA A 11 -25.49 -6.02 1.07
C ALA A 11 -24.18 -6.81 0.94
N SER A 12 -23.20 -6.52 1.79
CA SER A 12 -21.92 -7.21 1.80
C SER A 12 -22.13 -8.64 2.31
N ASN A 13 -22.25 -9.61 1.42
CA ASN A 13 -22.36 -11.02 1.77
C ASN A 13 -20.98 -11.50 2.30
N GLY A 14 -20.74 -11.24 3.58
CA GLY A 14 -19.44 -11.29 4.26
C GLY A 14 -18.95 -12.70 4.62
N LYS A 15 -18.85 -13.61 3.66
CA LYS A 15 -18.11 -14.86 3.85
C LYS A 15 -16.69 -14.67 3.32
N THR A 16 -15.76 -14.35 4.20
CA THR A 16 -14.32 -14.41 3.90
C THR A 16 -13.95 -15.83 3.56
N THR A 17 -13.70 -16.09 2.27
CA THR A 17 -13.26 -17.43 1.84
C THR A 17 -11.80 -17.65 2.23
N PRO A 18 -11.37 -18.88 2.57
CA PRO A 18 -9.96 -19.18 2.82
C PRO A 18 -9.03 -18.73 1.69
N ARG A 19 -9.53 -18.74 0.44
CA ARG A 19 -8.83 -18.21 -0.74
C ARG A 19 -8.53 -16.71 -0.61
N THR A 20 -9.41 -15.93 0.01
CA THR A 20 -9.19 -14.51 0.26
C THR A 20 -8.07 -14.28 1.27
N ILE A 21 -8.03 -15.08 2.35
CA ILE A 21 -6.96 -15.01 3.35
C ILE A 21 -5.61 -15.35 2.70
N LEU A 22 -5.56 -16.39 1.87
CA LEU A 22 -4.35 -16.76 1.13
C LEU A 22 -3.90 -15.65 0.17
N LYS A 23 -4.83 -14.94 -0.49
CA LYS A 23 -4.49 -13.77 -1.32
C LYS A 23 -3.90 -12.62 -0.50
N TYR A 24 -4.42 -12.36 0.70
CA TYR A 24 -3.83 -11.35 1.60
C TYR A 24 -2.42 -11.74 2.00
N PHE A 25 -2.24 -12.97 2.47
CA PHE A 25 -0.92 -13.49 2.83
C PHE A 25 0.08 -13.38 1.66
N LEU A 26 -0.34 -13.80 0.44
CA LEU A 26 0.51 -13.71 -0.76
C LEU A 26 0.85 -12.26 -1.10
N HIS A 27 -0.11 -11.34 -1.00
CA HIS A 27 0.12 -9.91 -1.23
C HIS A 27 1.17 -9.37 -0.25
N GLY A 28 1.01 -9.63 1.05
CA GLY A 28 1.96 -9.17 2.04
C GLY A 28 3.35 -9.77 1.86
N ILE A 29 3.48 -11.09 1.67
CA ILE A 29 4.79 -11.71 1.43
C ILE A 29 5.49 -11.12 0.21
N VAL A 30 4.78 -10.99 -0.92
CA VAL A 30 5.34 -10.41 -2.14
C VAL A 30 5.77 -8.96 -1.88
N TYR A 31 4.92 -8.18 -1.21
CA TYR A 31 5.22 -6.81 -0.84
C TYR A 31 6.44 -6.70 0.08
N SER A 32 6.53 -7.50 1.16
CA SER A 32 7.65 -7.50 2.10
C SER A 32 8.96 -7.87 1.41
N VAL A 33 8.97 -8.85 0.49
CA VAL A 33 10.17 -9.24 -0.26
C VAL A 33 10.64 -8.09 -1.17
N PHE A 34 9.74 -7.47 -1.94
CA PHE A 34 10.12 -6.33 -2.78
C PHE A 34 10.57 -5.13 -1.95
N MET A 35 9.88 -4.84 -0.85
CA MET A 35 10.24 -3.75 0.06
C MET A 35 11.57 -3.99 0.76
N PHE A 36 11.93 -5.23 1.08
CA PHE A 36 13.24 -5.55 1.63
C PHE A 36 14.35 -5.09 0.67
N PHE A 37 14.32 -5.53 -0.59
CA PHE A 37 15.32 -5.12 -1.58
C PHE A 37 15.26 -3.62 -1.90
N ALA A 38 14.05 -3.07 -2.05
CA ALA A 38 13.86 -1.65 -2.33
C ALA A 38 14.40 -0.79 -1.18
N SER A 39 14.20 -1.17 0.08
CA SER A 39 14.66 -0.42 1.25
C SER A 39 16.18 -0.33 1.30
N VAL A 40 16.90 -1.43 1.03
CA VAL A 40 18.37 -1.44 0.98
C VAL A 40 18.86 -0.47 -0.09
N MET A 41 18.30 -0.54 -1.30
CA MET A 41 18.66 0.37 -2.40
C MET A 41 18.32 1.84 -2.04
N LEU A 42 17.14 2.09 -1.51
CA LEU A 42 16.65 3.43 -1.16
C LEU A 42 17.47 4.06 -0.03
N VAL A 43 17.92 3.29 0.97
CA VAL A 43 18.78 3.80 2.05
C VAL A 43 20.11 4.29 1.48
N VAL A 44 20.72 3.56 0.54
CA VAL A 44 21.97 3.98 -0.12
C VAL A 44 21.74 5.27 -0.93
N VAL A 45 20.69 5.31 -1.74
CA VAL A 45 20.36 6.48 -2.56
C VAL A 45 20.02 7.70 -1.70
N ALA A 46 19.20 7.54 -0.67
CA ALA A 46 18.83 8.62 0.25
C ALA A 46 20.05 9.16 1.00
N SER A 47 20.94 8.27 1.45
CA SER A 47 22.19 8.68 2.13
C SER A 47 23.07 9.52 1.21
N PHE A 48 23.23 9.12 -0.06
CA PHE A 48 23.99 9.88 -1.05
C PHE A 48 23.35 11.26 -1.32
N LEU A 49 22.03 11.31 -1.48
CA LEU A 49 21.30 12.57 -1.66
C LEU A 49 21.48 13.52 -0.47
N ILE A 50 21.44 13.01 0.75
CA ILE A 50 21.65 13.80 1.97
C ILE A 50 23.06 14.38 2.02
N VAL A 51 24.08 13.59 1.68
CA VAL A 51 25.49 14.05 1.69
C VAL A 51 25.72 15.20 0.70
N ILE A 52 25.11 15.15 -0.50
CA ILE A 52 25.30 16.16 -1.53
C ILE A 52 24.36 17.36 -1.35
N GLY A 53 23.09 17.09 -1.05
CA GLY A 53 22.00 18.07 -1.09
C GLY A 53 21.46 18.50 0.28
N SER A 54 22.00 17.97 1.38
CA SER A 54 21.57 18.27 2.75
C SER A 54 20.04 18.09 2.92
N LEU A 55 19.32 19.12 3.38
CA LEU A 55 17.88 19.10 3.60
C LEU A 55 17.07 18.82 2.32
N ILE A 56 17.49 19.36 1.17
CA ILE A 56 16.80 19.12 -0.11
C ILE A 56 16.94 17.65 -0.50
N GLY A 57 18.13 17.08 -0.30
CA GLY A 57 18.40 15.65 -0.50
C GLY A 57 17.53 14.76 0.37
N LEU A 58 17.32 15.14 1.64
CA LEU A 58 16.45 14.42 2.56
C LEU A 58 15.00 14.39 2.06
N ILE A 59 14.44 15.53 1.66
CA ILE A 59 13.06 15.64 1.15
C ILE A 59 12.89 14.78 -0.10
N LEU A 60 13.84 14.84 -1.04
CA LEU A 60 13.82 14.02 -2.25
C LEU A 60 13.94 12.52 -1.94
N GLY A 61 14.77 12.15 -0.96
CA GLY A 61 14.89 10.77 -0.48
C GLY A 61 13.54 10.23 0.02
N PHE A 62 12.84 10.97 0.88
CA PHE A 62 11.51 10.58 1.35
C PHE A 62 10.48 10.52 0.22
N ALA A 63 10.48 11.49 -0.70
CA ALA A 63 9.58 11.46 -1.84
C ALA A 63 9.78 10.21 -2.70
N MET A 64 11.03 9.79 -2.94
CA MET A 64 11.33 8.56 -3.66
C MET A 64 10.92 7.30 -2.90
N ILE A 65 11.09 7.28 -1.58
CA ILE A 65 10.61 6.17 -0.74
C ILE A 65 9.10 6.01 -0.88
N PHE A 66 8.34 7.10 -0.71
CA PHE A 66 6.88 7.07 -0.83
C PHE A 66 6.43 6.70 -2.24
N MET A 67 7.02 7.28 -3.29
CA MET A 67 6.70 6.86 -4.66
C MET A 67 6.96 5.37 -4.89
N THR A 68 8.07 4.84 -4.40
CA THR A 68 8.40 3.41 -4.54
C THR A 68 7.39 2.53 -3.83
N ILE A 69 7.03 2.86 -2.59
CA ILE A 69 6.00 2.17 -1.79
C ILE A 69 4.66 2.16 -2.53
N GLY A 70 4.22 3.31 -3.04
CA GLY A 70 2.97 3.46 -3.75
C GLY A 70 2.94 2.66 -5.06
N CYS A 71 3.97 2.80 -5.89
CA CYS A 71 4.10 2.08 -7.16
C CYS A 71 4.13 0.56 -6.96
N LEU A 72 4.90 0.06 -6.00
CA LEU A 72 4.99 -1.37 -5.71
C LEU A 72 3.63 -1.91 -5.26
N ASN A 73 2.96 -1.22 -4.32
CA ASN A 73 1.66 -1.66 -3.84
C ASN A 73 0.59 -1.62 -4.96
N ALA A 74 0.57 -0.59 -5.79
CA ALA A 74 -0.33 -0.50 -6.94
C ALA A 74 -0.09 -1.66 -7.92
N GLY A 75 1.17 -1.96 -8.24
CA GLY A 75 1.54 -3.07 -9.13
C GLY A 75 1.14 -4.44 -8.57
N ILE A 76 1.41 -4.69 -7.28
CA ILE A 76 1.03 -5.95 -6.61
C ILE A 76 -0.50 -6.07 -6.50
N ALA A 77 -1.19 -4.96 -6.23
CA ALA A 77 -2.64 -4.92 -6.21
C ALA A 77 -3.25 -5.24 -7.58
N GLY A 78 -2.70 -4.69 -8.66
CA GLY A 78 -3.09 -5.03 -10.02
C GLY A 78 -2.87 -6.52 -10.32
N LEU A 79 -1.73 -7.08 -9.92
CA LEU A 79 -1.37 -8.48 -10.20
C LEU A 79 -2.23 -9.51 -9.43
N ILE A 80 -2.51 -9.26 -8.14
CA ILE A 80 -3.16 -10.26 -7.25
C ILE A 80 -4.67 -10.06 -7.16
N TRP A 81 -5.11 -8.80 -7.24
CA TRP A 81 -6.48 -8.38 -6.97
C TRP A 81 -7.20 -7.80 -8.20
N ASP A 82 -6.53 -7.70 -9.35
CA ASP A 82 -7.09 -7.13 -10.58
C ASP A 82 -7.60 -5.68 -10.36
N LEU A 83 -6.93 -4.92 -9.49
CA LEU A 83 -7.27 -3.52 -9.20
C LEU A 83 -6.56 -2.58 -10.16
N ASP A 84 -7.34 -1.73 -10.84
CA ASP A 84 -6.81 -0.65 -11.69
C ASP A 84 -6.59 0.62 -10.86
N VAL A 85 -5.35 0.82 -10.43
CA VAL A 85 -4.92 1.97 -9.62
C VAL A 85 -4.20 2.96 -10.52
N SER A 86 -4.54 4.25 -10.40
CA SER A 86 -3.92 5.30 -11.19
C SER A 86 -2.38 5.30 -11.08
N SER A 87 -1.71 5.38 -12.23
CA SER A 87 -0.24 5.34 -12.34
C SER A 87 0.42 6.72 -12.36
N GLY A 88 -0.36 7.80 -12.17
CA GLY A 88 0.17 9.15 -12.13
C GLY A 88 1.12 9.35 -10.94
N TRP A 89 2.24 10.05 -11.14
CA TRP A 89 3.27 10.24 -10.09
C TRP A 89 2.70 10.83 -8.79
N GLN A 90 1.72 11.74 -8.88
CA GLN A 90 1.02 12.31 -7.73
C GLN A 90 0.19 11.26 -6.98
N SER A 91 -0.48 10.38 -7.73
CA SER A 91 -1.25 9.27 -7.17
C SER A 91 -0.32 8.29 -6.47
N CYS A 92 0.80 7.91 -7.10
CA CYS A 92 1.80 7.04 -6.47
C CYS A 92 2.38 7.64 -5.18
N LEU A 93 2.68 8.94 -5.16
CA LEU A 93 3.19 9.61 -3.96
C LEU A 93 2.15 9.62 -2.82
N GLY A 94 0.91 10.00 -3.12
CA GLY A 94 -0.19 10.03 -2.14
C GLY A 94 -0.55 8.64 -1.62
N HIS A 95 -0.61 7.66 -2.53
CA HIS A 95 -0.81 6.25 -2.21
C HIS A 95 0.28 5.73 -1.28
N GLY A 96 1.54 5.99 -1.62
CA GLY A 96 2.69 5.55 -0.84
C GLY A 96 2.75 6.20 0.54
N LEU A 97 2.44 7.49 0.64
CA LEU A 97 2.36 8.19 1.92
C LEU A 97 1.25 7.60 2.82
N LEU A 98 0.04 7.40 2.28
CA LEU A 98 -1.06 6.81 3.05
C LEU A 98 -0.73 5.39 3.50
N LEU A 99 -0.16 4.58 2.60
CA LEU A 99 0.25 3.22 2.90
C LEU A 99 1.33 3.18 3.99
N PHE A 100 2.34 4.05 3.90
CA PHE A 100 3.39 4.16 4.90
C PHE A 100 2.82 4.47 6.30
N VAL A 101 1.91 5.45 6.40
CA VAL A 101 1.28 5.80 7.68
C VAL A 101 0.48 4.64 8.26
N LEU A 102 -0.33 3.96 7.44
CA LEU A 102 -1.15 2.84 7.90
C LEU A 102 -0.30 1.63 8.31
N LEU A 103 0.74 1.30 7.54
CA LEU A 103 1.69 0.24 7.91
C LEU A 103 2.43 0.58 9.19
N LEU A 104 2.88 1.84 9.35
CA LEU A 104 3.54 2.29 10.58
C LEU A 104 2.64 2.08 11.79
N ILE A 105 1.37 2.49 11.72
CA ILE A 105 0.39 2.28 12.80
C ILE A 105 0.18 0.78 13.05
N ALA A 106 0.03 -0.02 11.99
CA ALA A 106 -0.19 -1.46 12.10
C ALA A 106 0.99 -2.20 12.76
N HIS A 107 2.22 -1.71 12.59
CA HIS A 107 3.44 -2.30 13.16
C HIS A 107 3.69 -1.88 14.62
N VAL A 108 3.07 -0.80 15.15
CA VAL A 108 3.32 -0.34 16.53
C VAL A 108 3.17 -1.46 17.59
N PRO A 109 2.11 -2.29 17.58
CA PRO A 109 1.97 -3.38 18.55
C PRO A 109 3.11 -4.41 18.46
N PHE A 110 3.62 -4.64 17.26
CA PHE A 110 4.67 -5.61 16.99
C PHE A 110 6.04 -5.11 17.43
N LEU A 111 6.34 -3.82 17.24
CA LEU A 111 7.54 -3.19 17.80
C LEU A 111 7.60 -3.29 19.34
N ILE A 112 6.44 -3.23 20.01
CA ILE A 112 6.35 -3.44 21.46
C ILE A 112 6.67 -4.90 21.81
N LEU A 113 6.16 -5.85 21.03
CA LEU A 113 6.43 -7.27 21.22
C LEU A 113 7.92 -7.60 21.00
N GLU A 114 8.53 -7.08 19.93
CA GLU A 114 9.96 -7.23 19.65
C GLU A 114 10.83 -6.74 20.82
N ALA A 115 10.49 -5.60 21.42
CA ALA A 115 11.20 -5.08 22.58
C ALA A 115 11.14 -6.04 23.79
N LEU A 116 10.02 -6.73 23.99
CA LEU A 116 9.86 -7.72 25.07
C LEU A 116 10.70 -8.99 24.82
N TYR A 117 11.05 -9.30 23.56
CA TYR A 117 11.80 -10.51 23.21
C TYR A 117 13.31 -10.40 23.44
N THR A 118 13.84 -9.19 23.58
CA THR A 118 15.29 -8.95 23.74
C THR A 118 15.93 -9.63 24.97
N GLY A 119 15.14 -10.09 25.94
CA GLY A 119 15.62 -10.85 27.11
C GLY A 119 15.34 -12.36 27.07
N MET A 120 14.75 -12.89 25.99
CA MET A 120 14.37 -14.30 25.89
C MET A 120 15.52 -15.17 25.35
N THR A 121 15.39 -16.49 25.51
CA THR A 121 16.31 -17.43 24.86
C THR A 121 16.14 -17.38 23.33
N VAL A 122 17.21 -17.64 22.59
CA VAL A 122 17.22 -17.59 21.11
C VAL A 122 16.13 -18.47 20.51
N GLU A 123 15.91 -19.66 21.08
CA GLU A 123 14.87 -20.60 20.61
C GLU A 123 13.46 -19.99 20.68
N VAL A 124 13.11 -19.37 21.81
CA VAL A 124 11.80 -18.73 22.00
C VAL A 124 11.67 -17.51 21.08
N ALA A 125 12.73 -16.70 20.97
CA ALA A 125 12.74 -15.53 20.10
C ALA A 125 12.51 -15.90 18.62
N VAL A 126 13.14 -16.98 18.13
CA VAL A 126 12.96 -17.45 16.74
C VAL A 126 11.52 -17.91 16.49
N ILE A 127 10.91 -18.64 17.43
CA ILE A 127 9.51 -19.10 17.28
C ILE A 127 8.56 -17.90 17.20
N LEU A 128 8.75 -16.90 18.07
CA LEU A 128 7.91 -15.69 18.08
C LEU A 128 8.10 -14.84 16.82
N LEU A 129 9.34 -14.68 16.36
CA LEU A 129 9.65 -13.98 15.11
C LEU A 129 8.98 -14.64 13.90
N MET A 130 8.99 -15.97 13.82
CA MET A 130 8.34 -16.69 12.72
C MET A 130 6.81 -16.52 12.77
N ALA A 131 6.21 -16.53 13.96
CA ALA A 131 4.78 -16.26 14.13
C ALA A 131 4.43 -14.82 13.72
N GLU A 132 5.26 -13.86 14.10
CA GLU A 132 5.12 -12.45 13.73
C GLU A 132 5.17 -12.24 12.22
N ILE A 133 6.17 -12.79 11.52
CA ILE A 133 6.27 -12.68 10.05
C ILE A 133 5.00 -13.20 9.36
N LEU A 134 4.45 -14.32 9.82
CA LEU A 134 3.23 -14.91 9.25
C LEU A 134 2.01 -14.02 9.48
N LEU A 135 1.85 -13.47 10.68
CA LEU A 135 0.75 -12.56 11.01
C LEU A 135 0.86 -11.25 10.25
N MET A 136 2.07 -10.68 10.19
CA MET A 136 2.34 -9.41 9.53
C MET A 136 2.16 -9.48 8.03
N ALA A 137 2.51 -10.59 7.38
CA ALA A 137 2.20 -10.76 5.96
C ALA A 137 0.68 -10.68 5.68
N ILE A 138 -0.18 -11.16 6.57
CA ILE A 138 -1.63 -11.03 6.39
C ILE A 138 -2.07 -9.58 6.60
N VAL A 139 -1.58 -8.94 7.66
CA VAL A 139 -1.90 -7.55 8.01
C VAL A 139 -1.46 -6.60 6.89
N ASP A 140 -0.22 -6.71 6.43
CA ASP A 140 0.35 -5.90 5.34
C ASP A 140 -0.42 -6.09 4.05
N GLY A 141 -0.75 -7.34 3.70
CA GLY A 141 -1.57 -7.63 2.53
C GLY A 141 -2.97 -7.02 2.62
N TYR A 142 -3.59 -7.04 3.80
CA TYR A 142 -4.89 -6.41 4.04
C TYR A 142 -4.83 -4.89 3.92
N VAL A 143 -3.85 -4.25 4.57
CA VAL A 143 -3.65 -2.80 4.52
C VAL A 143 -3.34 -2.36 3.09
N GLY A 144 -2.40 -3.03 2.42
CA GLY A 144 -2.00 -2.73 1.04
C GLY A 144 -3.15 -2.82 0.05
N LYS A 145 -3.97 -3.87 0.11
CA LYS A 145 -5.18 -3.99 -0.71
C LYS A 145 -6.23 -2.93 -0.35
N SER A 146 -6.40 -2.60 0.93
CA SER A 146 -7.37 -1.58 1.37
C SER A 146 -7.01 -0.20 0.80
N VAL A 147 -5.73 0.18 0.86
CA VAL A 147 -5.25 1.42 0.25
C VAL A 147 -5.42 1.39 -1.27
N ALA A 148 -5.04 0.30 -1.95
CA ALA A 148 -5.25 0.18 -3.39
C ALA A 148 -6.72 0.28 -3.80
N THR A 149 -7.62 -0.31 -3.01
CA THR A 149 -9.06 -0.22 -3.27
C THR A 149 -9.54 1.23 -3.15
N PHE A 150 -9.07 1.98 -2.15
CA PHE A 150 -9.40 3.39 -1.97
C PHE A 150 -9.04 4.23 -3.21
N PHE A 151 -7.82 4.04 -3.76
CA PHE A 151 -7.37 4.77 -4.94
C PHE A 151 -7.94 4.24 -6.28
N SER A 152 -8.45 3.01 -6.33
CA SER A 152 -9.10 2.47 -7.54
C SER A 152 -10.48 3.08 -7.83
N GLY A 153 -11.12 3.67 -6.83
CA GLY A 153 -12.45 4.29 -6.96
C GLY A 153 -12.45 5.52 -7.87
N ASP A 154 -11.35 6.28 -7.87
CA ASP A 154 -11.22 7.53 -8.64
C ASP A 154 -11.08 7.26 -10.15
N THR A 155 -10.43 6.16 -10.54
CA THR A 155 -10.26 5.80 -11.96
C THR A 155 -11.60 5.53 -12.66
N ARG A 156 -12.55 4.93 -11.93
CA ARG A 156 -13.85 4.54 -12.50
C ARG A 156 -14.75 5.76 -12.75
N SER A 157 -14.72 6.77 -11.88
CA SER A 157 -15.52 7.98 -12.04
C SER A 157 -15.01 8.83 -13.21
N GLU A 158 -13.70 8.96 -13.38
CA GLU A 158 -13.10 9.69 -14.51
C GLU A 158 -13.39 9.01 -15.85
N THR A 159 -13.31 7.68 -15.91
CA THR A 159 -13.63 6.90 -17.12
C THR A 159 -15.10 7.08 -17.52
N VAL A 160 -16.04 6.95 -16.56
CA VAL A 160 -17.46 7.15 -16.82
C VAL A 160 -17.75 8.59 -17.27
N PHE A 161 -17.12 9.58 -16.65
CA PHE A 161 -17.28 10.98 -17.05
C PHE A 161 -16.81 11.24 -18.49
N ARG A 162 -15.63 10.72 -18.87
CA ARG A 162 -15.12 10.85 -20.24
C ARG A 162 -15.98 10.14 -21.28
N THR A 163 -16.54 8.97 -20.96
CA THR A 163 -17.42 8.25 -21.89
C THR A 163 -18.79 8.90 -22.05
N THR A 164 -19.34 9.52 -21.00
CA THR A 164 -20.68 10.13 -21.04
C THR A 164 -20.69 11.54 -21.63
N GLN A 165 -19.61 12.31 -21.53
CA GLN A 165 -19.56 13.65 -22.11
C GLN A 165 -19.41 13.69 -23.64
N GLY A 166 -19.19 12.55 -24.30
CA GLY A 166 -18.90 12.49 -25.73
C GLY A 166 -17.62 13.27 -26.09
N PRO A 167 -17.09 13.14 -27.32
CA PRO A 167 -16.04 14.03 -27.77
C PRO A 167 -16.62 15.45 -27.77
N GLN A 168 -16.20 16.27 -26.82
CA GLN A 168 -16.33 17.73 -26.90
C GLN A 168 -15.61 18.14 -28.18
N ARG A 169 -16.36 18.14 -29.30
CA ARG A 169 -15.92 18.71 -30.56
C ARG A 169 -15.73 20.18 -30.26
N PHE A 170 -14.49 20.57 -29.98
CA PHE A 170 -14.08 21.95 -30.00
C PHE A 170 -14.46 22.50 -31.38
N ARG A 171 -15.59 23.21 -31.43
CA ARG A 171 -15.95 24.07 -32.55
C ARG A 171 -15.10 25.31 -32.37
N TRP A 172 -13.97 25.34 -33.06
CA TRP A 172 -13.28 26.59 -33.41
C TRP A 172 -13.93 27.14 -34.67
#